data_AF-A0A1C4XWR5-F1
#
_entry.id   AF-A0A1C4XWR5-F1
#
_cell.length_a   1.000
_cell.length_b   1.000
_cell.length_c   1.000
_cell.angle_alpha   90.00
_cell.angle_beta   90.00
_cell.angle_gamma   90.00
#
_symmetry.space_group_name_H-M   'P 1'
#
loop_
_entity.id
_entity.type
_entity.pdbx_description
1 polymer ?
#
loop_
_entity_poly.entity_id
_entity_poly.type
_entity_poly.pdbx_seq_one_letter_code
_entity_poly.pdbx_strand_id
1 'polypeptide(L)'
;MVATDNHPFWVAGLDEWVDAANLRAGQWLRTSAGTHVQISATRQWTEPAQVHNLTVDDIHTYYVLAGNTPVLVHNCNNVISNADGYDNAGALGAHGNGTAFSGIYEPSTGGFRAHLSVDPDMPNPPANSVRRLGGHGQINFEHFGGSRETVGFTMFSEEGGFSVSWMSRSVNGRNHGNPLAPVGTRQSIMDAISAATGRKVWSR
;
A
#
# COMPACT_ATOMS: atom_id res chain seq x y z
N MET A 1 14.86 21.86 -2.95
CA MET A 1 14.31 20.71 -2.21
C MET A 1 15.40 20.14 -1.34
N VAL A 2 15.05 19.58 -0.18
CA VAL A 2 15.94 18.82 0.69
C VAL A 2 15.31 17.45 0.89
N ALA A 3 16.10 16.39 0.77
CA ALA A 3 15.66 15.00 0.88
C ALA A 3 16.73 14.18 1.58
N THR A 4 16.33 13.11 2.26
CA THR A 4 17.27 12.13 2.82
C THR A 4 17.91 11.32 1.70
N ASP A 5 19.11 10.80 1.96
CA ASP A 5 19.94 10.14 0.95
C ASP A 5 19.20 9.04 0.18
N ASN A 6 18.40 8.24 0.89
CA ASN A 6 17.65 7.09 0.33
C ASN A 6 16.25 7.48 -0.18
N HIS A 7 15.93 8.76 -0.30
CA HIS A 7 14.65 9.20 -0.83
C HIS A 7 14.64 9.06 -2.36
N PRO A 8 13.79 8.23 -2.96
CA PRO A 8 13.85 7.97 -4.39
C PRO A 8 13.19 9.09 -5.21
N PHE A 9 13.81 9.43 -6.34
CA PHE A 9 13.31 10.36 -7.34
C PHE A 9 13.22 9.69 -8.71
N TRP A 10 12.12 9.91 -9.42
CA TRP A 10 12.00 9.42 -10.79
C TRP A 10 12.81 10.28 -11.76
N VAL A 11 13.81 9.67 -12.43
CA VAL A 11 14.63 10.32 -13.44
C VAL A 11 14.13 9.92 -14.83
N ALA A 12 13.50 10.86 -15.53
CA ALA A 12 12.82 10.59 -16.80
C ALA A 12 13.76 10.14 -17.92
N GLY A 13 15.02 10.59 -17.90
CA GLY A 13 16.03 10.17 -18.88
C GLY A 13 16.56 8.75 -18.66
N LEU A 14 16.33 8.16 -17.49
CA LEU A 14 16.80 6.83 -17.10
C LEU A 14 15.65 5.83 -16.94
N ASP A 15 14.39 6.30 -16.94
CA ASP A 15 13.19 5.51 -16.70
C ASP A 15 13.26 4.67 -15.41
N GLU A 16 13.89 5.24 -14.38
CA GLU A 16 14.14 4.57 -13.11
C GLU A 16 13.99 5.50 -11.92
N TRP A 17 13.82 4.89 -10.74
CA TRP A 17 13.92 5.57 -9.46
C TRP A 17 15.37 5.64 -9.01
N VAL A 18 15.86 6.85 -8.76
CA VAL A 18 17.22 7.14 -8.33
C VAL A 18 17.17 7.79 -6.95
N ASP A 19 17.88 7.22 -5.98
CA ASP A 19 18.02 7.81 -4.65
C ASP A 19 18.54 9.25 -4.71
N ALA A 20 18.13 10.10 -3.78
CA ALA A 20 18.54 11.51 -3.71
C ALA A 20 20.06 11.67 -3.72
N ALA A 21 20.78 10.76 -3.08
CA ALA A 21 22.24 10.71 -3.07
C ALA A 21 22.87 10.45 -4.46
N ASN A 22 22.10 9.88 -5.39
CA ASN A 22 22.59 9.49 -6.72
C ASN A 22 22.16 10.45 -7.83
N LEU A 23 21.39 11.51 -7.49
CA LEU A 23 20.99 12.53 -8.45
C LEU A 23 22.15 13.43 -8.90
N ARG A 24 22.11 13.81 -10.17
CA ARG A 24 23.14 14.63 -10.83
C ARG A 24 22.52 15.83 -11.53
N ALA A 25 23.25 16.95 -11.53
CA ALA A 25 22.90 18.10 -12.35
C ALA A 25 22.74 17.70 -13.82
N GLY A 26 21.76 18.29 -14.49
CA GLY A 26 21.40 17.98 -15.88
C GLY A 26 20.35 16.87 -16.04
N GLN A 27 20.10 16.06 -15.01
CA GLN A 27 19.02 15.06 -15.04
C GLN A 27 17.65 15.74 -14.99
N TRP A 28 16.67 15.10 -15.62
CA TRP A 28 15.29 15.57 -15.66
C TRP A 28 14.46 14.79 -14.68
N LEU A 29 13.92 15.50 -13.68
CA LEU A 29 12.96 14.97 -12.74
C LEU A 29 11.55 15.21 -13.25
N ARG A 30 10.68 14.23 -13.06
CA ARG A 30 9.27 14.40 -13.35
C ARG A 30 8.57 15.04 -12.15
N THR A 31 7.87 16.13 -12.38
CA THR A 31 7.03 16.78 -11.37
C THR A 31 5.70 16.05 -11.24
N SER A 32 4.99 16.29 -10.14
CA SER A 32 3.63 15.78 -9.93
C SER A 32 2.62 16.29 -10.95
N ALA A 33 2.89 17.41 -11.63
CA ALA A 33 2.08 17.93 -12.73
C ALA A 33 2.37 17.23 -14.08
N GLY A 34 3.23 16.20 -14.10
CA GLY A 34 3.62 15.50 -15.31
C GLY A 34 4.61 16.27 -16.20
N THR A 35 5.09 17.43 -15.75
CA THR A 35 6.12 18.21 -16.44
C THR A 35 7.51 17.78 -16.00
N HIS A 36 8.54 18.19 -16.74
CA HIS A 36 9.93 17.88 -16.39
C HIS A 36 10.63 19.13 -15.87
N VAL A 37 11.37 18.99 -14.78
CA VAL A 37 12.27 20.01 -14.26
C VAL A 37 13.69 19.47 -14.29
N GLN A 38 14.62 20.29 -14.80
CA GLN A 38 16.02 19.91 -14.84
C GLN A 38 16.70 20.24 -13.51
N ILE A 39 17.52 19.31 -13.02
CA ILE A 39 18.36 19.56 -11.86
C ILE A 39 19.46 20.56 -12.26
N SER A 40 19.40 21.79 -11.73
CA SER A 40 20.40 22.82 -12.01
C SER A 40 21.69 22.61 -11.21
N ALA A 41 21.58 22.10 -9.99
CA ALA A 41 22.71 21.75 -9.12
C ALA A 41 22.27 20.74 -8.05
N THR A 42 23.21 19.94 -7.56
CA THR A 42 23.04 19.11 -6.36
C THR A 42 24.07 19.51 -5.31
N ARG A 43 23.68 19.45 -4.04
CA ARG A 43 24.58 19.67 -2.91
C ARG A 43 24.28 18.62 -1.85
N GLN A 44 25.28 17.81 -1.52
CA GLN A 44 25.23 16.85 -0.42
C GLN A 44 25.97 17.43 0.77
N TRP A 45 25.40 17.29 1.95
CA TRP A 45 26.10 17.59 3.19
C TRP A 45 25.53 16.70 4.29
N THR A 46 26.40 16.28 5.20
CA THR A 46 26.01 15.52 6.38
C THR A 46 25.85 16.49 7.53
N GLU A 47 24.65 16.56 8.08
CA GLU A 47 24.35 17.35 9.28
C GLU A 47 23.60 16.45 10.25
N PRO A 48 23.94 16.45 11.55
CA PRO A 48 23.09 15.88 12.59
C PRO A 48 21.81 16.73 12.67
N ALA A 49 20.87 16.47 11.76
CA ALA A 49 19.56 17.10 11.75
C ALA A 49 18.57 16.13 12.40
N GLN A 50 17.77 16.63 13.33
CA GLN A 50 16.59 15.91 13.78
C GLN A 50 15.58 15.94 12.63
N VAL A 51 15.61 14.90 11.78
CA VAL A 51 14.61 14.73 10.73
C VAL A 51 13.33 14.22 11.38
N HIS A 52 12.28 15.04 11.36
CA HIS A 52 10.96 14.63 11.81
C HIS A 52 10.30 13.81 10.70
N ASN A 53 10.27 12.49 10.85
CA ASN A 53 9.23 11.71 10.20
C ASN A 53 7.91 12.02 10.93
N LEU A 54 6.94 12.58 10.22
CA LEU A 54 5.57 12.62 10.70
C LEU A 54 5.00 11.21 10.57
N THR A 55 5.11 10.43 11.64
CA THR A 55 4.09 9.43 11.93
C THR A 55 2.89 10.23 12.44
N VAL A 56 1.86 10.39 11.61
CA VAL A 56 0.59 10.95 12.09
C VAL A 56 -0.12 9.81 12.80
N ASP A 57 -0.02 9.79 14.14
CA ASP A 57 -0.91 8.99 14.98
C ASP A 57 -2.34 9.54 14.84
N ASP A 58 -3.29 8.63 14.82
CA ASP A 58 -4.75 8.81 14.84
C ASP A 58 -5.47 9.11 13.52
N ILE A 59 -5.11 10.15 12.74
CA ILE A 59 -5.86 10.51 11.52
C ILE A 59 -4.90 10.61 10.34
N HIS A 60 -5.03 9.73 9.35
CA HIS A 60 -4.23 9.73 8.11
C HIS A 60 -4.54 10.93 7.17
N THR A 61 -4.73 12.12 7.71
CA THR A 61 -4.85 13.38 6.96
C THR A 61 -3.62 14.22 7.23
N TYR A 62 -2.81 14.46 6.22
CA TYR A 62 -1.74 15.45 6.28
C TYR A 62 -1.96 16.54 5.23
N TYR A 63 -1.73 17.78 5.62
CA TYR A 63 -1.70 18.92 4.72
C TYR A 63 -0.33 18.96 4.02
N VAL A 64 -0.32 19.03 2.69
CA VAL A 64 0.87 19.45 1.94
C VAL A 64 0.52 20.74 1.21
N LEU A 65 1.30 21.80 1.49
CA LEU A 65 1.17 23.08 0.81
C LEU A 65 1.84 23.00 -0.57
N ALA A 66 1.04 22.94 -1.64
CA ALA A 66 1.48 23.29 -2.98
C ALA A 66 1.25 24.80 -3.19
N GLY A 67 2.10 25.63 -2.61
CA GLY A 67 1.85 27.08 -2.53
C GLY A 67 0.75 27.40 -1.51
N ASN A 68 -0.26 28.20 -1.89
CA ASN A 68 -1.37 28.63 -1.01
C ASN A 68 -2.66 27.78 -1.12
N THR A 69 -2.66 26.72 -1.93
CA THR A 69 -3.87 25.91 -2.15
C THR A 69 -3.79 24.62 -1.34
N PRO A 70 -4.64 24.43 -0.31
CA PRO A 70 -4.74 23.14 0.35
C PRO A 70 -5.38 22.12 -0.62
N VAL A 71 -4.65 21.06 -0.94
CA VAL A 71 -5.17 19.90 -1.69
C VAL A 71 -5.34 18.75 -0.70
N LEU A 72 -6.58 18.27 -0.55
CA LEU A 72 -6.92 17.12 0.26
C LEU A 72 -6.53 15.84 -0.49
N VAL A 73 -5.37 15.28 -0.18
CA VAL A 73 -4.90 14.05 -0.84
C VAL A 73 -5.30 12.85 0.00
N HIS A 74 -6.49 12.30 -0.25
CA HIS A 74 -6.91 11.01 0.32
C HIS A 74 -6.11 9.87 -0.33
N ASN A 75 -4.96 9.54 0.24
CA ASN A 75 -4.12 8.45 -0.24
C ASN A 75 -4.67 7.06 0.13
N CYS A 76 -5.73 6.96 0.93
CA CYS A 76 -6.29 5.69 1.42
C CYS A 76 -7.28 5.01 0.46
N ASN A 77 -7.49 5.52 -0.75
CA ASN A 77 -8.54 5.02 -1.66
C ASN A 77 -8.31 3.60 -2.19
N ASN A 78 -7.16 2.97 -1.92
CA ASN A 78 -6.81 1.65 -2.47
C ASN A 78 -6.48 0.62 -1.38
N VAL A 79 -6.76 0.93 -0.13
CA VAL A 79 -6.47 0.04 1.00
C VAL A 79 -7.69 -0.12 1.88
N ILE A 80 -7.89 -1.35 2.34
CA ILE A 80 -8.90 -1.70 3.34
C ILE A 80 -8.15 -2.29 4.54
N SER A 81 -8.40 -1.78 5.74
CA SER A 81 -7.73 -2.24 6.96
C SER A 81 -8.59 -2.04 8.19
N ASN A 82 -8.33 -2.82 9.24
CA ASN A 82 -8.88 -2.60 10.58
C ASN A 82 -7.84 -2.00 11.55
N ALA A 83 -6.77 -1.39 11.04
CA ALA A 83 -5.87 -0.61 11.89
C ALA A 83 -6.65 0.53 12.57
N ASP A 84 -6.27 0.85 13.80
CA ASP A 84 -6.93 1.92 14.56
C ASP A 84 -6.88 3.25 13.78
N GLY A 85 -8.02 3.95 13.73
CA GLY A 85 -8.15 5.21 13.00
C GLY A 85 -8.22 5.10 11.47
N TYR A 86 -8.22 3.89 10.90
CA TYR A 86 -8.25 3.71 9.45
C TYR A 86 -9.66 3.95 8.86
N ASP A 87 -9.79 4.97 8.01
CA ASP A 87 -11.04 5.23 7.27
C ASP A 87 -11.08 4.46 5.94
N ASN A 88 -11.96 3.46 5.89
CA ASN A 88 -12.19 2.64 4.70
C ASN A 88 -13.16 3.28 3.70
N ALA A 89 -13.85 4.38 4.03
CA ALA A 89 -14.89 4.96 3.17
C ALA A 89 -14.37 5.32 1.77
N GLY A 90 -13.14 5.84 1.69
CA GLY A 90 -12.49 6.17 0.41
C GLY A 90 -12.32 4.94 -0.49
N ALA A 91 -11.77 3.84 0.04
CA ALA A 91 -11.61 2.61 -0.72
C ALA A 91 -12.96 1.94 -1.06
N LEU A 92 -13.91 1.96 -0.12
CA LEU A 92 -15.23 1.39 -0.32
C LEU A 92 -16.09 2.14 -1.34
N GLY A 93 -15.84 3.45 -1.52
CA GLY A 93 -16.52 4.30 -2.50
C GLY A 93 -15.82 4.34 -3.87
N ALA A 94 -14.50 4.14 -3.92
CA ALA A 94 -13.73 4.22 -5.17
C ALA A 94 -13.81 2.94 -6.02
N HIS A 95 -14.14 1.79 -5.42
CA HIS A 95 -14.03 0.48 -6.07
C HIS A 95 -15.38 -0.22 -6.25
N GLY A 96 -15.62 -0.72 -7.46
CA GLY A 96 -16.87 -1.35 -7.88
C GLY A 96 -16.87 -2.88 -7.78
N ASN A 97 -17.93 -3.50 -8.31
CA ASN A 97 -18.03 -4.96 -8.42
C ASN A 97 -16.90 -5.53 -9.28
N GLY A 98 -16.29 -6.63 -8.84
CA GLY A 98 -15.17 -7.29 -9.50
C GLY A 98 -13.79 -6.79 -9.09
N THR A 99 -13.68 -5.70 -8.30
CA THR A 99 -12.38 -5.24 -7.79
C THR A 99 -11.80 -6.26 -6.81
N ALA A 100 -10.54 -6.64 -7.02
CA ALA A 100 -9.81 -7.54 -6.14
C ALA A 100 -8.82 -6.79 -5.25
N PHE A 101 -8.64 -7.26 -4.02
CA PHE A 101 -7.60 -6.79 -3.11
C PHE A 101 -6.78 -7.97 -2.60
N SER A 102 -5.47 -7.80 -2.59
CA SER A 102 -4.52 -8.71 -1.94
C SER A 102 -4.51 -8.39 -0.46
N GLY A 103 -4.79 -9.38 0.39
CA GLY A 103 -4.93 -9.21 1.84
C GLY A 103 -3.95 -10.04 2.64
N ILE A 104 -3.57 -9.51 3.81
CA ILE A 104 -2.82 -10.19 4.86
C ILE A 104 -3.54 -10.00 6.19
N TYR A 105 -3.64 -11.10 6.94
CA TYR A 105 -4.20 -11.17 8.28
C TYR A 105 -3.17 -11.73 9.25
N GLU A 106 -3.06 -11.14 10.43
CA GLU A 106 -2.17 -11.57 11.52
C GLU A 106 -3.02 -12.12 12.67
N PRO A 107 -3.11 -13.47 12.83
CA PRO A 107 -4.00 -14.09 13.80
C PRO A 107 -3.77 -13.68 15.25
N SER A 108 -2.52 -13.39 15.61
CA SER A 108 -2.14 -13.01 16.97
C SER A 108 -2.75 -11.68 17.42
N THR A 109 -2.98 -10.77 16.47
CA THR A 109 -3.50 -9.41 16.74
C THR A 109 -4.93 -9.21 16.24
N GLY A 110 -5.40 -10.06 15.31
CA GLY A 110 -6.64 -9.83 14.57
C GLY A 110 -6.52 -8.73 13.51
N GLY A 111 -5.33 -8.16 13.32
CA GLY A 111 -5.08 -7.11 12.34
C GLY A 111 -5.08 -7.64 10.91
N PHE A 112 -5.66 -6.88 9.99
CA PHE A 112 -5.55 -7.13 8.56
C PHE A 112 -5.31 -5.85 7.77
N ARG A 113 -4.68 -6.03 6.62
CA ARG A 113 -4.51 -4.98 5.62
C ARG A 113 -4.62 -5.59 4.23
N ALA A 114 -5.40 -4.96 3.38
CA ALA A 114 -5.60 -5.36 2.00
C ALA A 114 -5.40 -4.19 1.06
N HIS A 115 -4.60 -4.39 0.01
CA HIS A 115 -4.31 -3.39 -1.01
C HIS A 115 -4.97 -3.78 -2.32
N LEU A 116 -5.38 -2.78 -3.11
CA LEU A 116 -5.91 -2.97 -4.45
C LEU A 116 -4.95 -3.85 -5.25
N SER A 117 -5.47 -4.93 -5.82
CA SER A 117 -4.67 -5.86 -6.61
C SER A 117 -4.76 -5.48 -8.07
N VAL A 118 -3.64 -5.03 -8.65
CA VAL A 118 -3.55 -4.59 -10.06
C VAL A 118 -2.81 -5.59 -10.93
N ASP A 119 -2.95 -5.42 -12.25
CA ASP A 119 -2.22 -6.21 -13.23
C ASP A 119 -0.69 -6.04 -13.04
N PRO A 120 0.10 -7.12 -13.21
CA PRO A 120 1.55 -7.06 -13.03
C PRO A 120 2.20 -6.02 -13.96
N ASP A 121 1.67 -5.91 -15.17
CA ASP A 121 2.23 -5.05 -16.22
C ASP A 121 1.54 -3.68 -16.28
N MET A 122 0.70 -3.34 -15.28
CA MET A 122 0.03 -2.03 -15.24
C MET A 122 1.08 -0.91 -15.15
N PRO A 123 1.13 0.01 -16.14
CA PRO A 123 2.00 1.17 -16.06
C PRO A 123 1.43 2.18 -15.06
N ASN A 124 2.29 2.72 -14.19
CA ASN A 124 1.92 3.70 -13.15
C ASN A 124 0.73 3.23 -12.28
N PRO A 125 0.89 2.15 -11.52
CA PRO A 125 -0.19 1.62 -10.69
C PRO A 125 -0.63 2.68 -9.65
N PRO A 126 -1.92 2.73 -9.28
CA PRO A 126 -2.41 3.62 -8.24
C PRO A 126 -1.59 3.50 -6.95
N ALA A 127 -1.40 4.62 -6.24
CA ALA A 127 -0.74 4.59 -4.94
C ALA A 127 -1.44 3.60 -4.00
N ASN A 128 -0.66 2.89 -3.18
CA ASN A 128 -1.14 1.85 -2.27
C ASN A 128 -1.91 0.70 -2.97
N SER A 129 -1.54 0.39 -4.21
CA SER A 129 -1.90 -0.86 -4.87
C SER A 129 -0.70 -1.79 -4.95
N VAL A 130 -0.97 -3.08 -5.09
CA VAL A 130 0.04 -4.12 -5.25
C VAL A 130 -0.23 -4.95 -6.49
N ARG A 131 0.82 -5.48 -7.11
CA ARG A 131 0.69 -6.36 -8.27
C ARG A 131 0.20 -7.74 -7.83
N ARG A 132 -0.78 -8.30 -8.55
CA ARG A 132 -1.46 -9.58 -8.20
C ARG A 132 -0.53 -10.80 -8.08
N LEU A 133 0.68 -10.75 -8.64
CA LEU A 133 1.69 -11.81 -8.57
C LEU A 133 2.78 -11.45 -7.55
N GLY A 134 2.44 -11.56 -6.26
CA GLY A 134 3.39 -11.29 -5.17
C GLY A 134 2.87 -10.29 -4.13
N GLY A 135 1.76 -9.59 -4.42
CA GLY A 135 1.18 -8.59 -3.54
C GLY A 135 0.99 -9.03 -2.09
N HIS A 136 0.54 -10.27 -1.84
CA HIS A 136 0.46 -10.81 -0.47
C HIS A 136 1.82 -10.78 0.26
N GLY A 137 2.90 -11.17 -0.43
CA GLY A 137 4.24 -11.18 0.15
C GLY A 137 4.76 -9.76 0.41
N GLN A 138 4.48 -8.83 -0.51
CA GLN A 138 4.82 -7.42 -0.36
C GLN A 138 4.13 -6.80 0.87
N ILE A 139 2.81 -6.97 0.99
CA ILE A 139 2.04 -6.48 2.13
C ILE A 139 2.54 -7.08 3.44
N ASN A 140 2.83 -8.39 3.46
CA ASN A 140 3.36 -9.06 4.66
C ASN A 140 4.71 -8.43 5.08
N PHE A 141 5.61 -8.20 4.13
CA PHE A 141 6.90 -7.58 4.40
C PHE A 141 6.76 -6.14 4.90
N GLU A 142 5.97 -5.31 4.22
CA GLU A 142 5.86 -3.87 4.49
C GLU A 142 5.08 -3.55 5.77
N HIS A 143 4.09 -4.37 6.14
CA HIS A 143 3.15 -4.03 7.22
C HIS A 143 3.14 -5.02 8.38
N PHE A 144 3.66 -6.23 8.19
CA PHE A 144 3.67 -7.27 9.21
C PHE A 144 5.09 -7.82 9.46
N GLY A 145 6.12 -7.10 9.01
CA GLY A 145 7.53 -7.46 9.23
C GLY A 145 7.95 -8.79 8.61
N GLY A 146 7.16 -9.32 7.66
CA GLY A 146 7.39 -10.65 7.09
C GLY A 146 7.09 -11.80 8.06
N SER A 147 6.18 -11.57 9.03
CA SER A 147 5.74 -12.56 10.01
C SER A 147 5.40 -13.91 9.35
N ARG A 148 5.81 -14.98 10.03
CA ARG A 148 5.56 -16.38 9.65
C ARG A 148 4.21 -16.90 10.15
N GLU A 149 3.48 -16.10 10.92
CA GLU A 149 2.15 -16.45 11.44
C GLU A 149 1.03 -15.92 10.54
N THR A 150 1.34 -14.88 9.75
CA THR A 150 0.39 -14.26 8.81
C THR A 150 -0.24 -15.23 7.82
N VAL A 151 -1.47 -14.90 7.45
CA VAL A 151 -2.30 -15.62 6.48
C VAL A 151 -2.66 -14.66 5.33
N GLY A 152 -2.34 -15.08 4.10
CA GLY A 152 -2.71 -14.37 2.88
C GLY A 152 -4.04 -14.82 2.31
N PHE A 153 -4.80 -13.86 1.79
CA PHE A 153 -6.10 -14.08 1.18
C PHE A 153 -6.36 -13.04 0.09
N THR A 154 -7.27 -13.31 -0.83
CA THR A 154 -7.74 -12.32 -1.80
C THR A 154 -9.22 -12.04 -1.53
N MET A 155 -9.57 -10.77 -1.35
CA MET A 155 -10.97 -10.35 -1.26
C MET A 155 -11.42 -9.77 -2.60
N PHE A 156 -12.68 -10.01 -2.97
CA PHE A 156 -13.31 -9.48 -4.17
C PHE A 156 -14.54 -8.68 -3.76
N SER A 157 -14.61 -7.44 -4.21
CA SER A 157 -15.81 -6.62 -4.11
C SER A 157 -16.89 -7.24 -4.99
N GLU A 158 -18.01 -7.60 -4.39
CA GLU A 158 -19.16 -8.22 -5.06
C GLU A 158 -20.45 -7.48 -4.68
N GLU A 159 -21.52 -7.69 -5.45
CA GLU A 159 -22.81 -7.14 -5.09
C GLU A 159 -23.24 -7.62 -3.69
N GLY A 160 -23.51 -6.68 -2.79
CA GLY A 160 -23.92 -6.99 -1.42
C GLY A 160 -22.77 -7.25 -0.43
N GLY A 161 -21.50 -7.21 -0.85
CA GLY A 161 -20.37 -7.30 0.08
C GLY A 161 -19.04 -7.74 -0.53
N PHE A 162 -18.38 -8.69 0.12
CA PHE A 162 -17.09 -9.22 -0.31
C PHE A 162 -17.08 -10.75 -0.32
N SER A 163 -16.55 -11.35 -1.38
CA SER A 163 -16.15 -12.76 -1.36
C SER A 163 -14.65 -12.89 -1.07
N VAL A 164 -14.23 -13.99 -0.44
CA VAL A 164 -12.82 -14.23 -0.07
C VAL A 164 -12.34 -15.55 -0.66
N SER A 165 -11.18 -15.51 -1.35
CA SER A 165 -10.43 -16.67 -1.79
C SER A 165 -9.16 -16.85 -0.95
N TRP A 166 -8.80 -18.10 -0.72
CA TRP A 166 -7.83 -18.49 0.31
C TRP A 166 -6.42 -18.76 -0.22
N MET A 167 -6.18 -18.56 -1.51
CA MET A 167 -4.94 -18.94 -2.16
C MET A 167 -3.84 -17.87 -2.02
N SER A 168 -2.70 -18.25 -1.46
CA SER A 168 -1.47 -17.44 -1.45
C SER A 168 -0.24 -18.34 -1.38
N ARG A 169 0.49 -18.49 -2.50
CA ARG A 169 1.74 -19.26 -2.51
C ARG A 169 2.86 -18.55 -1.74
N SER A 170 2.96 -17.22 -1.88
CA SER A 170 4.04 -16.42 -1.31
C SER A 170 3.96 -16.28 0.21
N VAL A 171 2.76 -16.38 0.78
CA VAL A 171 2.54 -16.29 2.23
C VAL A 171 2.10 -17.63 2.80
N ASN A 172 0.94 -18.17 2.41
CA ASN A 172 0.44 -19.40 3.03
C ASN A 172 1.35 -20.60 2.74
N GLY A 173 1.79 -20.75 1.49
CA GLY A 173 2.74 -21.82 1.13
C GLY A 173 4.05 -21.72 1.91
N ARG A 174 4.53 -20.49 2.14
CA ARG A 174 5.77 -20.21 2.87
C ARG A 174 5.64 -20.38 4.39
N ASN A 175 4.50 -20.01 4.95
CA ASN A 175 4.26 -19.93 6.39
C ASN A 175 3.68 -21.22 6.94
N HIS A 176 2.75 -21.84 6.20
CA HIS A 176 1.92 -22.95 6.66
C HIS A 176 2.17 -24.24 5.87
N GLY A 177 3.09 -24.23 4.90
CA GLY A 177 3.39 -25.37 4.02
C GLY A 177 2.27 -25.72 3.04
N ASN A 178 1.17 -24.97 3.03
CA ASN A 178 0.02 -25.15 2.16
C ASN A 178 -0.37 -23.79 1.57
N PRO A 179 -0.53 -23.67 0.23
CA PRO A 179 -0.88 -22.39 -0.36
C PRO A 179 -2.31 -21.93 -0.05
N LEU A 180 -3.17 -22.77 0.51
CA LEU A 180 -4.48 -22.36 1.02
C LEU A 180 -4.38 -21.87 2.47
N ALA A 181 -5.13 -20.82 2.79
CA ALA A 181 -5.28 -20.31 4.14
C ALA A 181 -5.77 -21.43 5.08
N PRO A 182 -5.20 -21.57 6.29
CA PRO A 182 -5.65 -22.56 7.26
C PRO A 182 -7.14 -22.39 7.57
N VAL A 183 -7.89 -23.49 7.59
CA VAL A 183 -9.36 -23.46 7.73
C VAL A 183 -9.79 -22.75 9.02
N GLY A 184 -9.07 -22.98 10.13
CA GLY A 184 -9.36 -22.37 11.43
C GLY A 184 -9.28 -20.85 11.47
N THR A 185 -8.54 -20.22 10.55
CA THR A 185 -8.38 -18.76 10.47
C THR A 185 -9.38 -18.07 9.53
N ARG A 186 -10.05 -18.83 8.66
CA ARG A 186 -10.89 -18.25 7.58
C ARG A 186 -12.05 -17.42 8.13
N GLN A 187 -12.72 -17.92 9.17
CA GLN A 187 -13.84 -17.22 9.78
C GLN A 187 -13.39 -15.89 10.40
N SER A 188 -12.29 -15.90 11.16
CA SER A 188 -11.74 -14.68 11.77
C SER A 188 -11.36 -13.63 10.74
N ILE A 189 -10.83 -14.03 9.58
CA ILE A 189 -10.56 -13.11 8.46
C ILE A 189 -11.86 -12.48 7.95
N MET A 190 -12.91 -13.28 7.72
CA MET A 190 -14.20 -12.76 7.25
C MET A 190 -14.85 -11.84 8.28
N ASP A 191 -14.78 -12.18 9.56
CA ASP A 191 -15.30 -11.36 10.66
C ASP A 191 -14.57 -10.02 10.75
N ALA A 192 -13.23 -10.02 10.62
CA ALA A 192 -12.42 -8.81 10.62
C ALA A 192 -12.77 -7.89 9.43
N ILE A 193 -12.92 -8.45 8.23
CA ILE A 193 -13.32 -7.68 7.04
C ILE A 193 -14.73 -7.10 7.23
N SER A 194 -15.66 -7.92 7.74
CA SER A 194 -17.04 -7.50 8.01
C SER A 194 -17.08 -6.33 8.99
N ALA A 195 -16.34 -6.44 10.10
CA ALA A 195 -16.25 -5.39 11.11
C ALA A 195 -15.65 -4.10 10.57
N ALA A 196 -14.59 -4.17 9.75
CA ALA A 196 -13.92 -2.99 9.21
C ALA A 196 -14.70 -2.28 8.10
N THR A 197 -15.55 -3.01 7.37
CA THR A 197 -16.24 -2.48 6.19
C THR A 197 -17.73 -2.27 6.39
N GLY A 198 -18.33 -2.89 7.42
CA GLY A 198 -19.77 -2.96 7.60
C GLY A 198 -20.50 -3.75 6.52
N ARG A 199 -19.78 -4.51 5.68
CA ARG A 199 -20.34 -5.29 4.57
C ARG A 199 -20.36 -6.78 4.89
N LYS A 200 -21.29 -7.52 4.26
CA LYS A 200 -21.32 -8.97 4.34
C LYS A 200 -20.07 -9.57 3.71
N VAL A 201 -19.59 -10.68 4.27
CA VAL A 201 -18.41 -11.39 3.78
C VAL A 201 -18.68 -12.89 3.71
N TRP A 202 -18.26 -13.55 2.64
CA TRP A 202 -18.42 -14.99 2.46
C TRP A 202 -17.19 -15.62 1.79
N SER A 203 -17.01 -16.93 1.97
CA SER A 203 -16.03 -17.69 1.20
C SER A 203 -16.50 -17.85 -0.24
N ARG A 204 -15.57 -17.65 -1.18
CA ARG A 204 -15.71 -18.08 -2.57
C ARG A 204 -15.39 -19.58 -2.71
#